data_AF-A0AAD4Q7U8-F1
#
_entry.id   AF-A0AAD4Q7U8-F1
#
_cell.length_a   1.000
_cell.length_b   1.000
_cell.length_c   1.000
_cell.angle_alpha   90.00
_cell.angle_beta   90.00
_cell.angle_gamma   90.00
#
_symmetry.space_group_name_H-M   'P 1'
#
loop_
_entity.id
_entity.type
_entity.pdbx_description
1 polymer ?
#
loop_
_entity_poly.entity_id
_entity_poly.type
_entity_poly.pdbx_seq_one_letter_code
_entity_poly.pdbx_strand_id
1 'polypeptide(L)'
;MPLVWSTSVEFGGLSMSPTSVGLWISGYGFINGIFQFVALPRMVGRFGPRRIFIACIILYFPSYILRDLNLVAALLIVLQLLATSFSDMGFGVIFMYISSAAPNKRSLGAMNGVAQMMVSIQRAIGPAAAASLFAFSLENGILGGNFVYVVLLALVWVGLCVARQLPKDMWIHNEQ
;
A
#
# COMPACT_ATOMS: atom_id res chain seq x y z
N MET A 1 -10.27 5.53 -0.53
CA MET A 1 -10.49 5.81 0.91
C MET A 1 -11.35 7.06 1.14
N PRO A 2 -11.10 8.25 0.55
CA PRO A 2 -11.95 9.43 0.79
C PRO A 2 -13.40 9.29 0.27
N LEU A 3 -13.58 8.61 -0.86
CA LEU A 3 -14.89 8.42 -1.51
C LEU A 3 -15.89 7.60 -0.67
N VAL A 4 -15.42 6.62 0.12
CA VAL A 4 -16.29 5.77 0.94
C VAL A 4 -16.82 6.54 2.16
N TRP A 5 -16.02 7.46 2.71
CA TRP A 5 -16.41 8.29 3.85
C TRP A 5 -17.31 9.46 3.44
N SER A 6 -17.21 9.91 2.18
CA SER A 6 -18.04 11.00 1.62
C SER A 6 -19.32 10.52 0.92
N THR A 7 -19.53 9.21 0.79
CA THR A 7 -20.77 8.66 0.19
C THR A 7 -21.95 8.86 1.16
N SER A 8 -23.14 9.17 0.65
CA SER A 8 -24.34 9.41 1.47
C SER A 8 -24.79 8.14 2.22
N VAL A 9 -25.51 8.31 3.33
CA VAL A 9 -25.97 7.23 4.22
C VAL A 9 -26.79 6.17 3.47
N GLU A 10 -27.49 6.56 2.40
CA GLU A 10 -28.27 5.65 1.54
C GLU A 10 -27.44 4.58 0.82
N PHE A 11 -26.11 4.76 0.69
CA PHE A 11 -25.20 3.79 0.07
C PHE A 11 -24.11 3.28 1.05
N GLY A 12 -24.33 3.38 2.36
CA GLY A 12 -23.43 2.83 3.38
C GLY A 12 -22.23 3.70 3.76
N GLY A 13 -22.27 5.01 3.47
CA GLY A 13 -21.24 5.97 3.91
C GLY A 13 -21.59 6.72 5.21
N LEU A 14 -20.60 7.37 5.83
CA LEU A 14 -20.72 8.04 7.14
C LEU A 14 -21.25 9.49 7.06
N SER A 15 -21.59 10.03 5.88
CA SER A 15 -22.04 11.43 5.68
C SER A 15 -21.12 12.50 6.32
N MET A 16 -19.83 12.21 6.43
CA MET A 16 -18.89 13.13 7.07
C MET A 16 -18.61 14.35 6.18
N SER A 17 -18.66 15.53 6.80
CA SER A 17 -18.19 16.78 6.18
C SER A 17 -16.75 16.61 5.64
N PRO A 18 -16.41 17.19 4.47
CA PRO A 18 -15.04 17.21 3.95
C PRO A 18 -14.00 17.68 4.98
N THR A 19 -14.39 18.58 5.89
CA THR A 19 -13.54 19.07 6.98
C THR A 19 -13.22 17.97 8.00
N SER A 20 -14.18 17.11 8.33
CA SER A 20 -13.99 15.97 9.22
C SER A 20 -13.10 14.90 8.58
N VAL A 21 -13.25 14.66 7.28
CA VAL A 21 -12.37 13.76 6.51
C VAL A 21 -10.92 14.27 6.53
N GLY A 22 -10.72 15.57 6.33
CA GLY A 22 -9.39 16.20 6.42
C GLY A 22 -8.75 16.03 7.79
N LEU A 23 -9.52 16.21 8.88
CA LEU A 23 -9.05 15.99 10.25
C LEU A 23 -8.63 14.54 10.50
N TRP A 24 -9.44 13.57 10.05
CA TRP A 24 -9.09 12.14 10.18
C TRP A 24 -7.84 11.76 9.39
N ILE A 25 -7.68 12.25 8.16
CA ILE A 25 -6.48 11.98 7.34
C ILE A 25 -5.24 12.62 7.98
N SER A 26 -5.36 13.84 8.51
CA SER A 26 -4.26 14.54 9.17
C SER A 26 -3.83 13.82 10.45
N GLY A 27 -4.81 13.44 11.29
CA GLY A 27 -4.56 12.66 12.51
C GLY A 27 -3.95 11.29 12.21
N TYR A 28 -4.49 10.58 11.22
CA TYR A 28 -3.92 9.32 10.73
C TYR A 28 -2.48 9.51 10.27
N GLY A 29 -2.19 10.50 9.42
CA GLY A 29 -0.85 10.74 8.89
C GLY A 29 0.18 11.00 9.99
N PHE A 30 -0.18 11.79 11.00
CA PHE A 30 0.68 12.07 12.14
C PHE A 30 0.96 10.82 12.99
N ILE A 31 -0.10 10.10 13.39
CA ILE A 31 0.02 8.88 14.20
C ILE A 31 0.78 7.79 13.43
N ASN A 32 0.46 7.60 12.15
CA ASN A 32 1.14 6.66 11.27
C ASN A 32 2.62 7.02 11.14
N GLY A 33 2.98 8.29 10.99
CA GLY A 33 4.38 8.73 10.94
C GLY A 33 5.17 8.34 12.20
N ILE A 34 4.60 8.58 13.38
CA ILE A 34 5.22 8.18 14.67
C ILE A 34 5.34 6.65 14.75
N PHE A 35 4.26 5.94 14.41
CA PHE A 35 4.25 4.48 14.39
C PHE A 35 5.33 3.93 13.46
N GLN A 36 5.45 4.45 12.24
CA GLN A 36 6.45 4.04 11.26
C GLN A 36 7.87 4.25 11.78
N PHE A 37 8.15 5.44 12.33
CA PHE A 37 9.47 5.77 12.88
C PHE A 37 9.90 4.80 13.99
N VAL A 38 8.97 4.37 14.84
CA VAL A 38 9.23 3.51 15.99
C VAL A 38 9.21 2.02 15.63
N ALA A 39 8.22 1.60 14.83
CA ALA A 39 7.91 0.20 14.56
C ALA A 39 8.77 -0.36 13.41
N LEU A 40 9.02 0.42 12.35
CA LEU A 40 9.79 -0.04 11.20
C LEU A 40 11.19 -0.56 11.56
N PRO A 41 12.08 0.20 12.24
CA PRO A 41 13.40 -0.31 12.59
C PRO A 41 13.34 -1.52 13.52
N ARG A 42 12.39 -1.56 14.46
CA ARG A 42 12.20 -2.71 15.37
C ARG A 42 11.74 -3.97 14.64
N MET A 43 10.79 -3.83 13.72
CA MET A 43 10.24 -4.94 12.96
C MET A 43 11.23 -5.48 11.93
N VAL A 44 11.94 -4.60 11.23
CA VAL A 44 13.02 -4.98 10.32
C VAL A 44 14.16 -5.66 11.09
N GLY A 45 14.55 -5.13 12.26
CA GLY A 45 15.59 -5.75 13.09
C GLY A 45 15.21 -7.11 13.66
N ARG A 46 13.91 -7.35 13.94
CA ARG A 46 13.44 -8.63 14.51
C ARG A 46 13.13 -9.69 13.46
N PHE A 47 12.52 -9.31 12.34
CA PHE A 47 11.98 -10.27 11.35
C PHE A 47 12.73 -10.25 10.01
N GLY A 48 13.60 -9.25 9.79
CA GLY A 48 14.30 -9.04 8.54
C GLY A 48 13.47 -8.28 7.50
N PRO A 49 14.10 -7.47 6.63
CA PRO A 49 13.41 -6.58 5.69
C PRO A 49 12.55 -7.36 4.70
N ARG A 50 13.04 -8.47 4.14
CA ARG A 50 12.30 -9.27 3.16
C ARG A 50 10.97 -9.79 3.68
N ARG A 51 10.93 -10.31 4.92
CA ARG A 51 9.70 -10.87 5.51
C ARG A 51 8.67 -9.79 5.76
N ILE A 52 9.11 -8.62 6.25
CA ILE A 52 8.25 -7.46 6.40
C ILE A 52 7.68 -7.03 5.05
N PHE A 53 8.51 -6.89 4.02
CA PHE A 53 8.06 -6.49 2.68
C PHE A 53 7.01 -7.45 2.09
N ILE A 54 7.24 -8.76 2.20
CA ILE A 54 6.27 -9.77 1.74
C ILE A 54 4.97 -9.69 2.55
N ALA A 55 5.05 -9.52 3.87
CA ALA A 55 3.87 -9.35 4.72
C ALA A 55 3.05 -8.11 4.34
N CYS A 56 3.71 -6.99 4.02
CA CYS A 56 3.04 -5.78 3.53
C CYS A 56 2.25 -6.01 2.24
N ILE A 57 2.83 -6.76 1.28
CA ILE A 57 2.14 -7.10 0.03
C ILE A 57 0.89 -7.96 0.28
N ILE A 58 0.98 -8.93 1.20
CA ILE A 58 -0.14 -9.81 1.55
C ILE A 58 -1.26 -9.05 2.27
N LEU A 59 -0.90 -8.16 3.21
CA LEU A 59 -1.84 -7.36 3.99
C LEU A 59 -2.57 -6.30 3.17
N TYR A 60 -2.13 -6.00 1.96
CA TYR A 60 -2.81 -5.08 1.06
C TYR A 60 -4.18 -5.60 0.57
N PHE A 61 -4.35 -6.92 0.48
CA PHE A 61 -5.52 -7.55 -0.14
C PHE A 61 -6.80 -7.60 0.72
N PRO A 62 -6.74 -7.92 2.03
CA PRO A 62 -7.92 -7.96 2.90
C PRO A 62 -8.67 -6.62 2.98
N SER A 63 -7.98 -5.51 2.70
CA SER A 63 -8.55 -4.16 2.75
C SER A 63 -9.68 -3.92 1.72
N TYR A 64 -9.75 -4.72 0.65
CA TYR A 64 -10.76 -4.60 -0.41
C TYR A 64 -12.01 -5.46 -0.16
N ILE A 65 -11.90 -6.51 0.66
CA ILE A 65 -12.97 -7.50 0.88
C ILE A 65 -13.92 -7.07 2.02
N LEU A 66 -13.47 -6.20 2.93
CA LEU A 66 -14.24 -5.75 4.11
C LEU A 66 -15.33 -4.70 3.80
N ARG A 67 -15.80 -4.59 2.55
CA ARG A 67 -16.67 -3.49 2.10
C ARG A 67 -18.13 -3.62 2.56
N ASP A 68 -18.62 -4.84 2.85
CA ASP A 68 -20.06 -5.12 2.95
C ASP A 68 -20.59 -5.53 4.35
N LEU A 69 -19.90 -5.19 5.44
CA LEU A 69 -20.35 -5.55 6.80
C LEU A 69 -20.88 -4.33 7.57
N ASN A 70 -22.16 -4.01 7.34
CA ASN A 70 -22.92 -3.03 8.11
C ASN A 70 -23.20 -3.55 9.53
N LEU A 71 -22.45 -3.04 10.52
CA LEU A 71 -22.86 -2.71 11.91
C LEU A 71 -21.68 -2.55 12.90
N VAL A 72 -20.43 -2.84 12.49
CA VAL A 72 -19.22 -2.55 13.29
C VAL A 72 -18.26 -1.59 12.56
N ALA A 73 -18.83 -0.56 11.91
CA ALA A 73 -18.10 0.35 11.02
C ALA A 73 -16.87 1.01 11.69
N ALA A 74 -16.95 1.36 12.98
CA ALA A 74 -15.82 1.98 13.69
C ALA A 74 -14.64 1.01 13.91
N LEU A 75 -14.91 -0.24 14.33
CA LEU A 75 -13.85 -1.24 14.51
C LEU A 75 -13.23 -1.63 13.18
N LEU A 76 -14.05 -1.73 12.12
CA LEU A 76 -13.57 -2.01 10.77
C LEU A 76 -12.71 -0.86 10.25
N ILE A 77 -13.07 0.39 10.50
CA ILE A 77 -12.23 1.55 10.16
C ILE A 77 -10.89 1.48 10.90
N VAL A 78 -10.89 1.20 12.20
CA VAL A 78 -9.63 1.08 12.96
C VAL A 78 -8.78 -0.08 12.44
N LEU A 79 -9.37 -1.25 12.20
CA LEU A 79 -8.67 -2.41 11.66
C LEU A 79 -8.10 -2.13 10.25
N GLN A 80 -8.88 -1.45 9.41
CA GLN A 80 -8.47 -1.01 8.09
C GLN A 80 -7.30 -0.02 8.16
N LEU A 81 -7.37 0.98 9.05
CA LEU A 81 -6.30 1.95 9.26
C LEU A 81 -5.02 1.29 9.76
N LEU A 82 -5.14 0.30 10.64
CA LEU A 82 -3.99 -0.50 11.08
C LEU A 82 -3.41 -1.31 9.92
N ALA A 83 -4.24 -1.97 9.11
CA ALA A 83 -3.79 -2.71 7.93
C ALA A 83 -3.10 -1.81 6.89
N THR A 84 -3.61 -0.59 6.67
CA THR A 84 -2.95 0.40 5.81
C THR A 84 -1.63 0.88 6.41
N SER A 85 -1.56 1.12 7.72
CA SER A 85 -0.30 1.46 8.40
C SER A 85 0.76 0.36 8.24
N PHE A 86 0.39 -0.91 8.37
CA PHE A 86 1.32 -2.01 8.11
C PHE A 86 1.71 -2.11 6.65
N SER A 87 0.80 -1.83 5.72
CA SER A 87 1.11 -1.81 4.28
C SER A 87 2.08 -0.69 3.92
N ASP A 88 1.94 0.49 4.55
CA ASP A 88 2.81 1.65 4.36
C ASP A 88 4.27 1.35 4.75
N MET A 89 4.52 0.39 5.65
CA MET A 89 5.87 -0.07 5.98
C MET A 89 6.62 -0.61 4.76
N GLY A 90 5.90 -1.14 3.76
CA GLY A 90 6.47 -1.62 2.51
C GLY A 90 7.27 -0.54 1.79
N PHE A 91 6.81 0.72 1.82
CA PHE A 91 7.56 1.85 1.28
C PHE A 91 8.88 2.07 2.04
N GLY A 92 8.84 2.03 3.37
CA GLY A 92 10.06 2.15 4.18
C GLY A 92 11.08 1.06 3.86
N VAL A 93 10.63 -0.20 3.76
CA VAL A 93 11.51 -1.34 3.48
C VAL A 93 12.08 -1.29 2.05
N ILE A 94 11.29 -0.95 1.03
CA ILE A 94 11.82 -0.88 -0.34
C ILE A 94 12.85 0.24 -0.49
N PHE A 95 12.67 1.37 0.20
CA PHE A 95 13.67 2.45 0.22
C PHE A 95 14.95 2.05 0.96
N MET A 96 14.86 1.21 1.99
CA MET A 96 16.06 0.59 2.59
C MET A 96 16.81 -0.26 1.56
N TYR A 97 16.10 -1.10 0.77
CA TYR A 97 16.73 -1.87 -0.29
C TYR A 97 17.36 -0.99 -1.37
N ILE A 98 16.64 0.03 -1.86
CA ILE A 98 17.16 0.98 -2.85
C ILE A 98 18.42 1.68 -2.33
N SER A 99 18.41 2.09 -1.06
CA SER A 99 19.55 2.77 -0.45
C SER A 99 20.74 1.84 -0.27
N SER A 100 20.50 0.60 0.15
CA SER A 100 21.56 -0.42 0.31
C SER A 100 22.13 -0.91 -1.02
N ALA A 101 21.37 -0.81 -2.11
CA ALA A 101 21.85 -1.19 -3.44
C ALA A 101 22.73 -0.12 -4.10
N ALA A 102 22.80 1.10 -3.52
CA ALA A 102 23.61 2.18 -4.04
C ALA A 102 25.10 1.96 -3.75
N PRO A 103 25.97 1.75 -4.75
CA PRO A 103 27.38 1.40 -4.54
C PRO A 103 28.17 2.49 -3.80
N ASN A 104 27.69 3.74 -3.82
CA ASN A 104 28.28 4.85 -3.08
C ASN A 104 27.24 5.95 -2.81
N LYS A 105 27.55 6.84 -1.84
CA LYS A 105 26.69 7.97 -1.44
C LYS A 105 26.36 8.92 -2.60
N ARG A 106 27.22 9.02 -3.62
CA ARG A 106 27.01 9.87 -4.81
C ARG A 106 25.88 9.32 -5.71
N SER A 107 25.77 7.99 -5.80
CA SER A 107 24.74 7.32 -6.61
C SER A 107 23.38 7.18 -5.93
N LEU A 108 23.31 7.39 -4.60
CA LEU A 108 22.10 7.24 -3.80
C LEU A 108 20.94 8.11 -4.31
N GLY A 109 21.24 9.37 -4.64
CA GLY A 109 20.25 10.30 -5.19
C GLY A 109 19.70 9.83 -6.55
N ALA A 110 20.55 9.30 -7.42
CA ALA A 110 20.14 8.79 -8.72
C ALA A 110 19.24 7.55 -8.60
N MET A 111 19.58 6.60 -7.71
CA MET A 111 18.75 5.42 -7.46
C MET A 111 17.37 5.79 -6.91
N ASN A 112 17.31 6.74 -5.97
CA ASN A 112 16.04 7.25 -5.47
C ASN A 112 15.24 7.98 -6.56
N GLY A 113 15.91 8.74 -7.43
CA GLY A 113 15.28 9.40 -8.58
C GLY A 113 14.61 8.41 -9.53
N VAL A 114 15.31 7.35 -9.92
CA VAL A 114 14.76 6.27 -10.77
C VAL A 114 13.58 5.58 -10.09
N ALA A 115 13.70 5.27 -8.80
CA ALA A 115 12.60 4.67 -8.03
C ALA A 115 11.36 5.59 -8.00
N GLN A 116 11.54 6.89 -7.76
CA GLN A 116 10.44 7.85 -7.76
C GLN A 116 9.84 8.12 -9.13
N MET A 117 10.64 8.03 -10.20
CA MET A 117 10.13 8.06 -11.57
C MET A 117 9.17 6.89 -11.82
N MET A 118 9.55 5.67 -11.45
CA MET A 118 8.68 4.49 -11.57
C MET A 118 7.39 4.63 -10.75
N VAL A 119 7.49 5.14 -9.52
CA VAL A 119 6.31 5.43 -8.68
C VAL A 119 5.40 6.46 -9.33
N SER A 120 5.97 7.50 -9.95
CA SER A 120 5.19 8.56 -10.59
C SER A 120 4.46 8.04 -11.84
N ILE A 121 5.12 7.21 -12.65
CA ILE A 121 4.49 6.54 -13.80
C ILE A 121 3.32 5.66 -13.33
N GLN A 122 3.55 4.85 -12.29
CA GLN A 122 2.49 4.01 -11.71
C GLN A 122 1.32 4.85 -11.19
N ARG A 123 1.59 5.98 -10.53
CA ARG A 123 0.54 6.89 -10.03
C ARG A 123 -0.26 7.55 -11.16
N ALA A 124 0.37 7.83 -12.29
CA ALA A 124 -0.29 8.43 -13.44
C ALA A 124 -1.20 7.42 -14.17
N ILE A 125 -0.72 6.19 -14.38
CA ILE A 125 -1.41 5.19 -15.22
C ILE A 125 -2.34 4.29 -14.41
N GLY A 126 -1.96 3.97 -13.18
CA GLY A 126 -2.66 2.98 -12.33
C GLY A 126 -4.15 3.26 -12.15
N PRO A 127 -4.58 4.48 -11.77
CA PRO A 127 -6.00 4.79 -11.59
C PRO A 127 -6.83 4.64 -12.87
N ALA A 128 -6.30 5.11 -14.01
CA ALA A 128 -6.97 5.00 -15.30
C ALA A 128 -7.08 3.54 -15.74
N ALA A 129 -6.00 2.75 -15.64
CA ALA A 129 -6.01 1.34 -15.99
C ALA A 129 -6.98 0.53 -15.12
N ALA A 130 -7.00 0.76 -13.81
CA ALA A 130 -7.92 0.10 -12.89
C ALA A 130 -9.39 0.46 -13.18
N ALA A 131 -9.68 1.74 -13.46
CA ALA A 131 -11.03 2.20 -13.80
C ALA A 131 -11.52 1.59 -15.12
N SER A 132 -10.69 1.60 -16.17
CA SER A 132 -11.03 0.98 -17.47
C SER A 132 -11.26 -0.51 -17.34
N LEU A 133 -10.43 -1.21 -16.55
CA LEU A 133 -10.58 -2.65 -16.33
C LEU A 133 -11.85 -2.98 -15.51
N PHE A 134 -12.19 -2.14 -14.53
CA PHE A 134 -13.43 -2.25 -13.78
C PHE A 134 -14.66 -2.06 -14.70
N ALA A 135 -14.65 -1.01 -15.53
CA ALA A 135 -15.73 -0.74 -16.48
C ALA A 135 -15.88 -1.90 -17.49
N PHE A 136 -14.77 -2.36 -18.06
CA PHE A 136 -14.74 -3.50 -18.99
C PHE A 136 -15.28 -4.80 -18.35
N SER A 137 -14.91 -5.05 -17.09
CA SER A 137 -15.38 -6.20 -16.30
C SER A 137 -16.91 -6.18 -16.13
N LEU A 138 -17.48 -5.00 -15.84
CA LEU A 138 -18.91 -4.81 -15.65
C LEU A 138 -19.70 -4.91 -16.96
N GLU A 139 -19.23 -4.25 -18.01
CA GLU A 139 -19.90 -4.19 -19.32
C GLU A 139 -20.02 -5.57 -19.98
N ASN A 140 -18.96 -6.39 -19.88
CA ASN A 140 -18.96 -7.74 -20.46
C ASN A 140 -19.51 -8.81 -19.50
N GLY A 141 -19.91 -8.44 -18.29
CA GLY A 141 -20.43 -9.38 -17.28
C GLY A 141 -19.44 -10.48 -16.87
N ILE A 142 -18.14 -10.29 -17.10
CA ILE A 142 -17.12 -11.33 -16.91
C ILE A 142 -17.01 -11.62 -15.40
N LEU A 143 -17.27 -12.87 -15.01
CA LEU A 143 -17.32 -13.30 -13.60
C LEU A 143 -18.30 -12.47 -12.75
N GLY A 144 -19.43 -12.06 -13.34
CA GLY A 144 -20.43 -11.24 -12.66
C GLY A 144 -19.93 -9.82 -12.33
N GLY A 145 -19.00 -9.29 -13.14
CA GLY A 145 -18.40 -7.97 -12.92
C GLY A 145 -17.15 -7.99 -12.03
N ASN A 146 -16.70 -9.15 -11.55
CA ASN A 146 -15.58 -9.28 -10.62
C ASN A 146 -14.22 -9.59 -11.27
N PHE A 147 -14.13 -9.63 -12.61
CA PHE A 147 -12.89 -9.92 -13.33
C PHE A 147 -11.72 -9.00 -12.95
N VAL A 148 -12.01 -7.73 -12.67
CA VAL A 148 -11.03 -6.75 -12.15
C VAL A 148 -10.26 -7.27 -10.93
N TYR A 149 -10.93 -7.96 -10.00
CA TYR A 149 -10.30 -8.49 -8.79
C TYR A 149 -9.36 -9.65 -9.10
N VAL A 150 -9.67 -10.45 -10.11
CA VAL A 150 -8.79 -11.54 -10.57
C VAL A 150 -7.50 -10.98 -11.15
N VAL A 151 -7.58 -9.93 -11.96
CA VAL A 151 -6.39 -9.27 -12.51
C VAL A 151 -5.55 -8.61 -11.41
N LEU A 152 -6.20 -7.95 -10.44
CA LEU A 152 -5.49 -7.39 -9.28
C LEU A 152 -4.82 -8.48 -8.44
N LEU A 153 -5.48 -9.63 -8.22
CA LEU A 153 -4.87 -10.80 -7.59
C LEU A 153 -3.63 -11.27 -8.36
N ALA A 154 -3.73 -11.37 -9.70
CA ALA A 154 -2.61 -11.78 -10.53
C ALA A 154 -1.42 -10.82 -10.41
N LEU A 155 -1.66 -9.50 -10.40
CA LEU A 155 -0.61 -8.50 -10.19
C LEU A 155 0.06 -8.63 -8.82
N VAL A 156 -0.71 -8.94 -7.78
CA VAL A 156 -0.17 -9.19 -6.43
C VAL A 156 0.68 -10.45 -6.41
N TRP A 157 0.23 -11.53 -7.07
CA TRP A 157 1.01 -12.75 -7.22
C TRP A 157 2.34 -12.50 -7.93
N VAL A 158 2.34 -11.72 -9.01
CA VAL A 158 3.57 -11.30 -9.70
C VAL A 158 4.46 -10.49 -8.75
N GLY A 159 3.89 -9.51 -8.04
CA GLY A 159 4.60 -8.71 -7.04
C GLY A 159 5.25 -9.57 -5.94
N LEU A 160 4.55 -10.60 -5.45
CA LEU A 160 5.07 -11.56 -4.49
C LEU A 160 6.23 -12.40 -5.06
N CYS A 161 6.12 -12.85 -6.31
CA CYS A 161 7.19 -13.57 -6.99
C CYS A 161 8.44 -12.70 -7.16
N VAL A 162 8.28 -11.41 -7.50
CA VAL A 162 9.39 -10.45 -7.59
C VAL A 162 9.96 -10.15 -6.21
N ALA A 163 9.13 -9.93 -5.19
CA ALA A 163 9.56 -9.70 -3.81
C ALA A 163 10.36 -10.87 -3.22
N ARG A 164 10.10 -12.10 -3.67
CA ARG A 164 10.90 -13.28 -3.29
C ARG A 164 12.32 -13.26 -3.86
N GLN A 165 12.61 -12.45 -4.87
CA GLN A 165 13.96 -12.28 -5.42
C GLN A 165 14.81 -11.31 -4.59
N LEU A 166 14.20 -10.54 -3.68
CA LEU A 166 14.95 -9.65 -2.79
C LEU A 166 15.87 -10.46 -1.86
N PRO A 167 17.09 -9.95 -1.56
CA PRO A 167 18.00 -10.62 -0.66
C PRO A 167 17.44 -10.62 0.76
N LYS A 168 17.80 -11.65 1.53
CA LYS A 168 17.32 -11.82 2.92
C LYS A 168 17.83 -10.71 3.83
N ASP A 169 19.08 -10.32 3.61
CA ASP A 169 19.77 -9.25 4.30
C ASP A 169 20.08 -8.11 3.32
N MET A 170 20.23 -6.90 3.83
CA MET A 170 20.62 -5.75 3.00
C MET A 170 22.09 -5.87 2.61
N TRP A 171 22.45 -5.29 1.46
CA TRP A 171 23.85 -5.23 1.05
C TRP A 171 24.65 -4.40 2.06
N ILE A 172 25.70 -5.02 2.62
CA ILE A 172 26.66 -4.34 3.49
C ILE A 172 27.74 -3.77 2.59
N HIS A 173 27.79 -2.45 2.46
CA HIS A 173 28.91 -1.77 1.83
C HIS A 173 29.92 -1.47 2.93
N ASN A 174 31.03 -2.22 2.94
CA ASN A 174 32.19 -1.85 3.73
C ASN A 174 32.65 -0.49 3.20
N GLU A 175 32.51 0.57 4.02
CA GLU A 175 33.02 1.89 3.66
C GLU A 175 34.52 1.75 3.35
N GLN A 176 34.87 1.89 2.07
CA GLN A 176 36.25 2.09 1.60
C GLN A 176 36.54 3.59 1.54
#